data_AF-A0A1B8CCP8-F1
#
_entry.id   AF-A0A1B8CCP8-F1
#
_cell.length_a   1.000
_cell.length_b   1.000
_cell.length_c   1.000
_cell.angle_alpha   90.00
_cell.angle_beta   90.00
_cell.angle_gamma   90.00
#
_symmetry.space_group_name_H-M   'P 1'
#
loop_
_entity.id
_entity.type
_entity.pdbx_description
1 polymer ?
#
loop_
_entity_poly.entity_id
_entity_poly.type
_entity_poly.pdbx_seq_one_letter_code
_entity_poly.pdbx_strand_id
1 'polypeptide(L)'
;MTNQILRAAGLFQALLTTPIALTLGFLAFVQLWDNYETIYRFLTYTVNGLLATIILFILLIQDRMPSLTAKISFVLEAAKSLLATAMWLWLVLDSAFANHDTRYREPSNDRFLRIVRAFIAGFALLVLFYPTAIYATYVACEEDGAAARDAAVEEGERTPLLSQEA
;
A
#
# COMPACT_ATOMS: atom_id res chain seq x y z
N MET A 1 -5.84 -13.09 -18.90
CA MET A 1 -5.46 -13.73 -17.62
C MET A 1 -4.92 -12.73 -16.60
N THR A 2 -4.09 -11.76 -17.00
CA THR A 2 -3.39 -10.83 -16.09
C THR A 2 -4.31 -9.92 -15.25
N ASN A 3 -5.44 -9.45 -15.80
CA ASN A 3 -6.45 -8.70 -15.04
C ASN A 3 -7.12 -9.51 -13.91
N GLN A 4 -7.19 -10.85 -14.02
CA GLN A 4 -7.79 -11.68 -12.97
C GLN A 4 -6.86 -11.82 -11.76
N ILE A 5 -5.54 -11.87 -11.98
CA ILE A 5 -4.54 -11.98 -10.90
C ILE A 5 -4.49 -10.69 -10.09
N LEU A 6 -4.47 -9.52 -10.73
CA LEU A 6 -4.52 -8.24 -10.02
C LEU A 6 -5.82 -8.07 -9.24
N ARG A 7 -6.95 -8.48 -9.83
CA ARG A 7 -8.24 -8.42 -9.13
C ARG A 7 -8.30 -9.34 -7.92
N ALA A 8 -7.76 -10.56 -8.04
CA ALA A 8 -7.64 -11.48 -6.91
C ALA A 8 -6.72 -10.92 -5.82
N ALA A 9 -5.56 -10.38 -6.18
CA ALA A 9 -4.66 -9.74 -5.23
C ALA A 9 -5.31 -8.55 -4.51
N GLY A 10 -6.02 -7.69 -5.25
CA GLY A 10 -6.79 -6.58 -4.68
C GLY A 10 -7.89 -7.04 -3.72
N LEU A 11 -8.55 -8.16 -4.01
CA LEU A 11 -9.52 -8.78 -3.08
C LEU A 11 -8.85 -9.23 -1.78
N PHE A 12 -7.70 -9.92 -1.85
CA PHE A 12 -6.97 -10.33 -0.65
C PHE A 12 -6.45 -9.13 0.15
N GLN A 13 -5.97 -8.08 -0.53
CA GLN A 13 -5.61 -6.82 0.11
C GLN A 13 -6.82 -6.21 0.85
N ALA A 14 -8.01 -6.19 0.23
CA ALA A 14 -9.23 -5.67 0.85
C ALA A 14 -9.70 -6.52 2.04
N LEU A 15 -9.66 -7.86 1.91
CA LEU A 15 -9.99 -8.79 2.99
C LEU A 15 -9.05 -8.63 4.19
N LEU A 16 -7.79 -8.28 3.95
CA LEU A 16 -6.83 -8.01 5.01
C LEU A 16 -7.05 -6.64 5.66
N THR A 17 -7.22 -5.58 4.86
CA THR A 17 -7.27 -4.20 5.38
C THR A 17 -8.61 -3.83 5.99
N THR A 18 -9.71 -4.46 5.56
CA THR A 18 -11.06 -4.24 6.13
C THR A 18 -11.12 -4.49 7.64
N PRO A 19 -10.78 -5.68 8.17
CA PRO A 19 -10.81 -5.93 9.61
C PRO A 19 -9.82 -5.04 10.36
N ILE A 20 -8.68 -4.68 9.75
CA ILE A 20 -7.70 -3.78 10.37
C ILE A 20 -8.30 -2.38 10.55
N ALA A 21 -8.88 -1.80 9.49
CA ALA A 21 -9.50 -0.47 9.54
C ALA A 21 -10.63 -0.41 10.58
N LEU A 22 -11.51 -1.42 10.58
CA LEU A 22 -12.64 -1.48 11.53
C LEU A 22 -12.17 -1.65 12.97
N THR A 23 -11.24 -2.56 13.23
CA THR A 23 -10.76 -2.85 14.59
C THR A 23 -9.99 -1.66 15.16
N LEU A 24 -9.10 -1.06 14.37
CA LEU A 24 -8.32 0.09 14.82
C LEU A 24 -9.18 1.34 14.96
N GLY A 25 -10.16 1.56 14.07
CA GLY A 25 -11.14 2.63 14.22
C GLY A 25 -11.97 2.48 15.51
N PHE A 26 -12.44 1.27 15.80
CA PHE A 26 -13.15 0.98 17.04
C PHE A 26 -12.26 1.20 18.28
N LEU A 27 -11.03 0.70 18.28
CA LEU A 27 -10.11 0.91 19.39
C LEU A 27 -9.77 2.39 19.59
N ALA A 28 -9.59 3.16 18.51
CA ALA A 28 -9.42 4.61 18.60
C ALA A 28 -10.62 5.28 19.26
N PHE A 29 -11.84 4.89 18.88
CA PHE A 29 -13.06 5.39 19.50
C PHE A 29 -13.13 5.07 21.01
N VAL A 30 -12.77 3.86 21.41
CA VAL A 30 -12.72 3.48 22.83
C VAL A 30 -11.71 4.33 23.60
N GLN A 31 -10.51 4.54 23.04
CA GLN A 31 -9.45 5.33 23.70
C GLN A 31 -9.81 6.81 23.84
N LEU A 32 -10.71 7.35 23.00
CA LEU A 32 -11.21 8.72 23.12
C LEU A 32 -11.97 8.94 24.44
N TRP A 33 -12.60 7.88 24.96
CA TRP A 33 -13.36 7.92 26.22
C TRP A 33 -12.49 7.59 27.45
N ASP A 34 -11.25 7.19 27.23
CA ASP A 34 -10.30 6.79 28.28
C ASP A 34 -9.36 7.95 28.63
N ASN A 35 -8.85 7.99 29.86
CA ASN A 35 -8.15 9.15 30.44
C ASN A 35 -6.85 9.57 29.71
N TYR A 36 -6.29 10.74 30.05
CA TYR A 36 -5.08 11.37 29.47
C TYR A 36 -3.85 10.45 29.25
N GLU A 37 -3.71 9.36 30.02
CA GLU A 37 -2.63 8.38 29.85
C GLU A 37 -2.73 7.56 28.54
N THR A 38 -3.84 7.63 27.81
CA THR A 38 -4.07 6.81 26.60
C THR A 38 -3.84 7.53 25.28
N ILE A 39 -3.39 8.79 25.29
CA ILE A 39 -3.19 9.61 24.08
C ILE A 39 -2.30 8.90 23.05
N TYR A 40 -1.23 8.23 23.49
CA TYR A 40 -0.36 7.47 22.58
C TYR A 40 -1.10 6.32 21.88
N ARG A 41 -1.93 5.57 22.62
CA ARG A 41 -2.74 4.47 22.06
C ARG A 41 -3.81 5.01 21.13
N PHE A 42 -4.47 6.10 21.50
CA PHE A 42 -5.43 6.80 20.64
C PHE A 42 -4.82 7.22 19.30
N LEU A 43 -3.67 7.90 19.33
CA LEU A 43 -2.95 8.32 18.11
C LEU A 43 -2.52 7.12 17.28
N THR A 44 -1.98 6.09 17.92
CA THR A 44 -1.53 4.87 17.25
C THR A 44 -2.68 4.18 16.50
N TYR A 45 -3.83 4.00 17.14
CA TYR A 45 -4.99 3.36 16.52
C TYR A 45 -5.61 4.25 15.44
N THR A 46 -5.70 5.56 15.67
CA THR A 46 -6.25 6.52 14.70
C THR A 46 -5.42 6.56 13.43
N VAL A 47 -4.10 6.76 13.54
CA VAL A 47 -3.21 6.85 12.38
C VAL A 47 -3.20 5.54 11.60
N ASN A 48 -2.98 4.39 12.26
CA ASN A 48 -2.96 3.10 11.56
C ASN A 48 -4.34 2.72 10.98
N GLY A 49 -5.43 3.07 11.67
CA GLY A 49 -6.79 2.89 11.17
C GLY A 49 -7.08 3.74 9.92
N LEU A 50 -6.64 4.99 9.91
CA LEU A 50 -6.75 5.88 8.74
C LEU A 50 -5.91 5.37 7.56
N LEU A 51 -4.67 4.93 7.79
CA LEU A 51 -3.84 4.35 6.72
C LEU A 51 -4.51 3.13 6.09
N ALA A 52 -5.05 2.22 6.91
CA ALA A 52 -5.82 1.06 6.42
C ALA A 52 -7.08 1.47 5.66
N THR A 53 -7.78 2.51 6.13
CA THR A 53 -8.98 3.05 5.47
C THR A 53 -8.65 3.68 4.11
N ILE A 54 -7.53 4.39 4.00
CA ILE A 54 -7.06 4.97 2.73
C ILE A 54 -6.71 3.85 1.74
N ILE A 55 -6.06 2.77 2.20
CA ILE A 55 -5.80 1.60 1.35
C ILE A 55 -7.13 1.01 0.82
N LEU A 56 -8.14 0.84 1.67
CA LEU A 56 -9.46 0.37 1.25
C LEU A 56 -10.12 1.31 0.25
N PHE A 57 -10.01 2.61 0.46
CA PHE A 57 -10.55 3.61 -0.45
C PHE A 57 -9.88 3.50 -1.84
N ILE A 58 -8.56 3.33 -1.89
CA ILE A 58 -7.84 3.10 -3.15
C ILE A 58 -8.34 1.82 -3.83
N LEU A 59 -8.49 0.73 -3.08
CA LEU A 59 -9.00 -0.54 -3.62
C LEU A 59 -10.41 -0.40 -4.17
N LEU A 60 -11.27 0.39 -3.51
CA LEU A 60 -12.62 0.67 -3.98
C LEU A 60 -12.60 1.51 -5.27
N ILE A 61 -11.71 2.51 -5.38
CA ILE A 61 -11.52 3.26 -6.63
C ILE A 61 -11.13 2.31 -7.76
N GLN A 62 -10.16 1.43 -7.53
CA GLN A 62 -9.66 0.50 -8.55
C GLN A 62 -10.72 -0.54 -8.96
N ASP A 63 -11.57 -1.00 -8.04
CA ASP A 63 -12.68 -1.91 -8.38
C ASP A 63 -13.80 -1.19 -9.15
N ARG A 64 -14.08 0.08 -8.81
CA ARG A 64 -15.12 0.89 -9.48
C ARG A 64 -14.67 1.48 -10.82
N MET A 65 -13.37 1.62 -11.04
CA MET A 65 -12.78 2.15 -12.27
C MET A 65 -11.85 1.12 -12.90
N PRO A 66 -12.39 0.13 -13.63
CA PRO A 66 -11.58 -0.94 -14.22
C PRO A 66 -10.71 -0.48 -15.42
N SER A 67 -10.95 0.70 -15.96
CA SER A 67 -10.24 1.27 -17.13
C SER A 67 -9.34 2.45 -16.75
N LEU A 68 -8.58 2.34 -15.66
CA LEU A 68 -7.58 3.35 -15.30
C LEU A 68 -6.37 3.27 -16.24
N THR A 69 -5.85 4.42 -16.65
CA THR A 69 -4.58 4.51 -17.38
C THR A 69 -3.44 3.90 -16.54
N ALA A 70 -2.43 3.28 -17.16
CA ALA A 70 -1.36 2.63 -16.40
C ALA A 70 -0.63 3.57 -15.45
N LYS A 71 -0.47 4.85 -15.81
CA LYS A 71 0.13 5.87 -14.92
C LYS A 71 -0.66 6.05 -13.62
N ILE A 72 -1.99 6.12 -13.70
CA ILE A 72 -2.84 6.25 -12.52
C ILE A 72 -2.83 4.94 -11.73
N SER A 73 -2.92 3.79 -12.40
CA SER A 73 -2.82 2.48 -11.75
C SER A 73 -1.51 2.33 -11.00
N PHE A 74 -0.39 2.75 -11.59
CA PHE A 74 0.93 2.76 -10.97
C PHE A 74 0.95 3.63 -9.71
N VAL A 75 0.46 4.87 -9.79
CA VAL A 75 0.42 5.78 -8.62
C VAL A 75 -0.41 5.17 -7.48
N LEU A 76 -1.55 4.54 -7.78
CA LEU A 76 -2.40 3.91 -6.77
C LEU A 76 -1.74 2.67 -6.14
N GLU A 77 -1.09 1.82 -6.93
CA GLU A 77 -0.35 0.66 -6.40
C GLU A 77 0.86 1.07 -5.56
N ALA A 78 1.58 2.11 -5.98
CA ALA A 78 2.68 2.69 -5.23
C ALA A 78 2.18 3.30 -3.91
N ALA A 79 1.08 4.06 -3.95
CA ALA A 79 0.48 4.67 -2.77
C ALA A 79 0.07 3.60 -1.74
N LYS A 80 -0.63 2.54 -2.15
CA LYS A 80 -0.99 1.43 -1.25
C LYS A 80 0.25 0.79 -0.60
N SER A 81 1.28 0.55 -1.39
CA SER A 81 2.52 -0.07 -0.91
C SER A 81 3.27 0.82 0.08
N LEU A 82 3.31 2.14 -0.17
CA LEU A 82 3.89 3.11 0.76
C LEU A 82 3.10 3.19 2.06
N LEU A 83 1.77 3.23 2.00
CA LEU A 83 0.90 3.24 3.17
C LEU A 83 1.09 1.97 4.01
N ALA A 84 1.11 0.79 3.37
CA ALA A 84 1.37 -0.48 4.03
C ALA A 84 2.78 -0.52 4.66
N THR A 85 3.79 0.03 3.95
CA THR A 85 5.17 0.13 4.47
C THR A 85 5.23 1.05 5.69
N ALA A 86 4.53 2.18 5.68
CA ALA A 86 4.45 3.08 6.82
C ALA A 86 3.81 2.40 8.05
N MET A 87 2.72 1.65 7.85
CA MET A 87 2.11 0.85 8.92
C MET A 87 3.07 -0.21 9.46
N TRP A 88 3.76 -0.93 8.57
CA TRP A 88 4.74 -1.94 8.97
C TRP A 88 5.90 -1.32 9.75
N LEU A 89 6.45 -0.21 9.26
CA LEU A 89 7.53 0.52 9.93
C LEU A 89 7.09 0.99 11.32
N TRP A 90 5.85 1.47 11.45
CA TRP A 90 5.28 1.82 12.76
C TRP A 90 5.30 0.62 13.72
N LEU A 91 4.90 -0.58 13.26
CA LEU A 91 4.93 -1.79 14.08
C LEU A 91 6.36 -2.21 14.48
N VAL A 92 7.31 -2.06 13.56
CA VAL A 92 8.73 -2.33 13.85
C VAL A 92 9.22 -1.37 14.95
N LEU A 93 8.95 -0.08 14.81
CA LEU A 93 9.32 0.92 15.81
C LEU A 93 8.63 0.65 17.16
N ASP A 94 7.33 0.37 17.16
CA ASP A 94 6.57 0.01 18.37
C ASP A 94 7.19 -1.21 19.08
N SER A 95 7.60 -2.24 18.33
CA SER A 95 8.27 -3.41 18.89
C SER A 95 9.68 -3.12 19.45
N ALA A 96 10.39 -2.16 18.86
CA ALA A 96 11.73 -1.76 19.27
C ALA A 96 11.72 -0.91 20.55
N PHE A 97 10.73 -0.01 20.68
CA PHE A 97 10.60 0.89 21.82
C PHE A 97 9.80 0.32 23.00
N ALA A 98 9.16 -0.85 22.86
CA ALA A 98 8.35 -1.49 23.90
C ALA A 98 9.06 -1.74 25.25
N ASN A 99 10.40 -1.67 25.31
CA ASN A 99 11.18 -1.94 26.53
C ASN A 99 11.31 -0.75 27.51
N HIS A 100 10.80 0.45 27.19
CA HIS A 100 11.09 1.66 27.98
C HIS A 100 10.10 1.99 29.11
N ASP A 101 9.02 1.24 29.28
CA ASP A 101 8.02 1.54 30.32
C ASP A 101 8.13 0.58 31.52
N THR A 102 9.04 0.90 32.45
CA THR A 102 9.24 0.13 33.69
C THR A 102 8.15 0.35 34.75
N ARG A 103 7.08 1.10 34.45
CA ARG A 103 6.04 1.43 35.46
C ARG A 103 4.93 0.41 35.60
N TYR A 104 4.65 -0.36 34.55
CA TYR A 104 3.73 -1.49 34.61
C TYR A 104 4.50 -2.76 34.35
N ARG A 105 4.47 -3.70 35.30
CA ARG A 105 5.03 -5.04 35.16
C ARG A 105 4.18 -5.80 34.15
N GLU A 106 4.32 -5.46 32.87
CA GLU A 106 3.63 -6.12 31.77
C GLU A 106 4.14 -7.57 31.65
N PRO A 107 3.26 -8.54 31.34
CA PRO A 107 3.68 -9.93 31.18
C PRO A 107 4.72 -10.03 30.06
N SER A 108 5.81 -10.78 30.31
CA SER A 108 6.98 -10.95 29.42
C SER A 108 6.70 -11.33 27.96
N ASN A 109 5.45 -11.67 27.61
CA ASN A 109 5.03 -12.10 26.30
C ASN A 109 4.66 -10.94 25.34
N ASP A 110 4.52 -9.71 25.84
CA ASP A 110 4.01 -8.58 25.05
C ASP A 110 4.96 -8.13 23.93
N ARG A 111 6.27 -8.11 24.21
CA ARG A 111 7.29 -7.79 23.20
C ARG A 111 7.33 -8.84 22.08
N PHE A 112 7.21 -10.12 22.44
CA PHE A 112 7.18 -11.20 21.45
C PHE A 112 5.96 -11.06 20.53
N LEU A 113 4.78 -10.79 21.07
CA LEU A 113 3.57 -10.55 20.28
C LEU A 113 3.70 -9.35 19.33
N ARG A 114 4.32 -8.25 19.76
CA ARG A 114 4.59 -7.08 18.91
C ARG A 114 5.54 -7.41 17.76
N ILE A 115 6.61 -8.17 18.03
CA ILE A 115 7.55 -8.64 16.99
C ILE A 115 6.84 -9.56 15.98
N VAL A 116 6.06 -10.53 16.46
CA VAL A 116 5.30 -11.44 15.60
C VAL A 116 4.33 -10.66 14.72
N ARG A 117 3.64 -9.66 15.27
CA ARG A 117 2.74 -8.78 14.49
C ARG A 117 3.50 -8.01 13.41
N ALA A 118 4.65 -7.43 13.72
CA ALA A 118 5.49 -6.73 12.75
C ALA A 118 6.00 -7.70 11.66
N PHE A 119 6.37 -8.93 12.02
CA PHE A 119 6.79 -9.96 11.08
C PHE A 119 5.66 -10.38 10.12
N ILE A 120 4.46 -10.68 10.64
CA ILE A 120 3.29 -11.03 9.84
C ILE A 120 2.91 -9.88 8.89
N ALA A 121 2.95 -8.64 9.38
CA ALA A 121 2.69 -7.47 8.54
C ALA A 121 3.74 -7.32 7.42
N GLY A 122 5.02 -7.56 7.71
CA GLY A 122 6.09 -7.54 6.72
C GLY A 122 5.91 -8.62 5.66
N PHE A 123 5.50 -9.82 6.07
CA PHE A 123 5.18 -10.91 5.15
C PHE A 123 3.99 -10.57 4.24
N ALA A 124 2.89 -10.05 4.82
CA ALA A 124 1.73 -9.61 4.04
C ALA A 124 2.09 -8.51 3.04
N LEU A 125 2.96 -7.58 3.42
CA LEU A 125 3.48 -6.52 2.55
C LEU A 125 4.29 -7.09 1.37
N LEU A 126 5.18 -8.05 1.63
CA LEU A 126 6.00 -8.68 0.61
C LEU A 126 5.19 -9.54 -0.36
N VAL A 127 4.14 -10.22 0.12
CA VAL A 127 3.34 -11.16 -0.70
C VAL A 127 2.18 -10.48 -1.41
N LEU A 128 1.55 -9.47 -0.80
CA LEU A 128 0.34 -8.85 -1.33
C LEU A 128 0.59 -7.50 -1.98
N PHE A 129 1.42 -6.63 -1.39
CA PHE A 129 1.53 -5.23 -1.82
C PHE A 129 2.67 -5.00 -2.80
N TYR A 130 3.87 -5.49 -2.51
CA TYR A 130 5.02 -5.31 -3.39
C TYR A 130 4.86 -5.95 -4.76
N PRO A 131 4.29 -7.16 -4.91
CA PRO A 131 4.13 -7.77 -6.23
C PRO A 131 3.19 -6.97 -7.14
N THR A 132 2.12 -6.38 -6.59
CA THR A 132 1.20 -5.56 -7.39
C THR A 132 1.82 -4.22 -7.78
N ALA A 133 2.62 -3.60 -6.89
CA ALA A 133 3.39 -2.41 -7.22
C ALA A 133 4.47 -2.65 -8.27
N ILE A 134 5.26 -3.73 -8.14
CA ILE A 134 6.28 -4.11 -9.13
C ILE A 134 5.61 -4.36 -10.49
N TYR A 135 4.50 -5.10 -10.51
CA TYR A 135 3.77 -5.32 -11.75
C TYR A 135 3.31 -4.00 -12.39
N ALA A 136 2.76 -3.07 -11.59
CA ALA A 136 2.33 -1.78 -12.12
C ALA A 136 3.49 -0.92 -12.63
N THR A 137 4.69 -0.99 -12.01
CA THR A 137 5.90 -0.34 -12.56
C THR A 137 6.27 -0.89 -13.91
N TYR A 138 6.23 -2.22 -14.07
CA TYR A 138 6.57 -2.88 -15.32
C TYR A 138 5.63 -2.45 -16.45
N VAL A 139 4.31 -2.45 -16.20
CA VAL A 139 3.30 -2.05 -17.19
C VAL A 139 3.43 -0.57 -17.57
N ALA A 140 3.66 0.31 -16.60
CA ALA A 140 3.83 1.74 -16.89
C ALA A 140 5.08 2.01 -17.75
N CYS A 141 6.19 1.31 -17.51
CA CYS A 141 7.39 1.40 -18.34
C CYS A 141 7.17 0.86 -19.75
N GLU A 142 6.39 -0.22 -19.90
CA GLU A 142 6.07 -0.79 -21.21
C GLU A 142 5.19 0.15 -22.04
N GLU A 143 4.17 0.78 -21.44
CA GLU A 143 3.34 1.79 -22.12
C GLU A 143 4.13 3.03 -22.54
N ASP A 144 5.00 3.56 -21.66
CA ASP A 144 5.85 4.70 -22.03
C ASP A 144 6.83 4.35 -23.16
N GLY A 145 7.37 3.12 -23.16
CA GLY A 145 8.24 2.63 -24.23
C GLY A 145 7.52 2.41 -25.56
N ALA A 146 6.28 1.91 -25.54
CA ALA A 146 5.44 1.77 -26.71
C ALA A 146 5.07 3.14 -27.29
N ALA A 147 4.64 4.09 -26.45
CA ALA A 147 4.33 5.46 -26.87
C ALA A 147 5.54 6.17 -27.50
N ALA A 148 6.74 5.95 -26.96
CA ALA A 148 7.97 6.50 -27.53
C ALA A 148 8.32 5.89 -28.90
N ARG A 149 8.03 4.60 -29.12
CA ARG A 149 8.21 3.94 -30.42
C ARG A 149 7.19 4.44 -31.44
N ASP A 150 5.93 4.56 -31.07
CA ASP A 150 4.87 5.04 -31.95
C ASP A 150 5.13 6.49 -32.38
N ALA A 151 5.58 7.34 -31.45
CA ALA A 151 6.00 8.71 -31.78
C ALA A 151 7.19 8.75 -32.75
N ALA A 152 8.18 7.86 -32.59
CA ALA A 152 9.32 7.76 -33.50
C ALA A 152 8.93 7.25 -34.90
N VAL A 153 7.94 6.35 -34.99
CA VAL A 153 7.39 5.88 -36.26
C VAL A 153 6.60 6.99 -36.96
N GLU A 154 5.74 7.72 -36.25
CA GLU A 154 5.04 8.89 -36.82
C GLU A 154 6.02 9.97 -37.31
N GLU A 155 7.12 10.20 -36.58
CA GLU A 155 8.14 11.18 -36.97
C GLU A 155 8.96 10.71 -38.19
N GLY A 156 9.22 9.39 -38.27
CA GLY A 156 9.82 8.74 -39.45
C GLY A 156 8.93 8.76 -40.68
N GLU A 157 7.60 8.65 -40.52
CA GLU A 157 6.65 8.79 -41.63
C GLU A 157 6.45 10.25 -42.08
N ARG A 158 6.68 11.22 -41.18
CA ARG A 158 6.59 12.66 -41.47
C ARG A 158 7.86 13.27 -42.07
N THR A 159 8.96 12.51 -42.15
CA THR A 159 10.16 12.90 -42.92
C THR A 159 10.06 12.33 -44.33
N PRO A 160 9.60 13.12 -45.33
CA PRO A 160 9.33 12.57 -46.64
C PRO A 160 10.65 12.25 -47.36
N LEU A 161 10.57 11.23 -48.21
CA LEU A 161 11.49 10.69 -49.22
C LEU A 161 12.24 11.73 -50.09
N LEU A 162 12.92 12.72 -49.50
CA LEU A 162 13.67 13.77 -50.20
C LEU A 162 15.14 13.41 -50.44
N SER A 163 15.57 12.19 -50.09
CA SER A 163 16.95 11.72 -50.29
C SER A 163 17.09 10.69 -51.43
N GLN A 164 16.06 10.46 -52.25
CA GLN A 164 16.11 9.44 -53.32
C GLN A 164 16.25 9.98 -54.76
N GLU A 165 16.42 11.28 -54.96
CA GLU A 165 16.76 11.83 -56.28
C GLU A 165 18.05 12.67 -56.21
N ALA A 166 19.19 12.01 -56.43
CA ALA A 166 20.44 12.65 -56.85
C ALA A 166 21.20 11.72 -57.80
#